data_AF-A0A2W5MMZ3-F1
#
_entry.id   AF-A0A2W5MMZ3-F1
#
_cell.length_a   1.000
_cell.length_b   1.000
_cell.length_c   1.000
_cell.angle_alpha   90.00
_cell.angle_beta   90.00
_cell.angle_gamma   90.00
#
_symmetry.space_group_name_H-M   'P 1'
#
loop_
_entity.id
_entity.type
_entity.pdbx_description
1 polymer ?
#
loop_
_entity_poly.entity_id
_entity_poly.type
_entity_poly.pdbx_seq_one_letter_code
_entity_poly.pdbx_strand_id
1 'polypeptide(L)' 'MKNSNLSPEDARDASLRVSKRMRDSLKAAAAVMGRPLYEVTNEAINHYLGNLKLGDPLVAIRRGGTTRTRNVSR' A
#
# COMPACT_ATOMS: atom_id res chain seq x y z
N MET A 1 2.39 23.77 -9.23
CA MET A 1 2.15 22.55 -8.42
C MET A 1 1.97 21.43 -9.43
N LYS A 2 2.87 20.44 -9.49
CA LYS A 2 2.76 19.35 -10.47
C LYS A 2 1.74 18.36 -9.93
N ASN A 3 0.56 18.34 -10.54
CA ASN A 3 -0.43 17.28 -10.32
C ASN A 3 0.18 16.02 -10.94
N SER A 4 0.74 15.16 -10.10
CA SER A 4 1.20 13.83 -10.48
C SER A 4 -0.03 13.02 -10.88
N ASN A 5 -0.41 13.16 -12.14
CA ASN A 5 -1.30 12.23 -12.81
C ASN A 5 -0.51 10.92 -12.90
N LEU A 6 -0.54 10.13 -11.82
CA LEU A 6 0.07 8.81 -11.77
C LEU A 6 -0.55 8.03 -12.92
N SER A 7 0.19 7.87 -14.01
CA SER A 7 -0.27 7.06 -15.12
C SER A 7 -0.45 5.64 -14.57
N PRO A 8 -1.51 4.91 -14.94
CA PRO A 8 -1.66 3.51 -14.54
C PRO A 8 -0.45 2.66 -14.92
N GLU A 9 0.33 3.11 -15.91
CA GLU A 9 1.63 2.54 -16.29
C GLU A 9 2.70 2.71 -15.19
N ASP A 10 2.81 3.88 -14.55
CA ASP A 10 3.77 4.12 -13.45
C ASP A 10 3.45 3.28 -12.21
N ALA A 11 2.18 2.93 -12.00
CA ALA A 11 1.74 2.04 -10.92
C ALA A 11 2.02 0.55 -11.20
N ARG A 12 2.41 0.18 -12.43
CA ARG A 12 2.75 -1.20 -12.83
C ARG A 12 4.22 -1.54 -12.58
N ASP A 13 5.10 -0.54 -12.52
CA ASP A 13 6.56 -0.75 -12.44
C ASP A 13 7.14 -0.91 -11.02
N ALA A 14 6.28 -1.05 -10.00
CA ALA A 14 6.75 -1.28 -8.64
C ALA A 14 7.41 -2.67 -8.52
N SER A 15 8.74 -2.69 -8.42
CA SER A 15 9.50 -3.92 -8.20
C SER A 15 9.37 -4.40 -6.76
N LEU A 16 8.58 -5.45 -6.52
CA LEU A 16 8.46 -6.07 -5.19
C LEU A 16 9.60 -7.08 -4.95
N ARG A 17 10.40 -6.86 -3.90
CA ARG A 17 11.40 -7.84 -3.43
C ARG A 17 10.78 -8.76 -2.39
N VAL A 18 10.80 -10.07 -2.65
CA VAL A 18 10.30 -11.12 -1.74
C VAL A 18 11.26 -12.30 -1.68
N SER A 19 11.06 -13.20 -0.73
CA SER A 19 11.81 -14.46 -0.67
C SER A 19 11.54 -15.33 -1.90
N LYS A 20 12.53 -16.16 -2.30
CA LYS A 20 12.41 -17.09 -3.44
C LYS A 20 11.15 -17.97 -3.33
N ARG A 21 10.96 -18.58 -2.15
CA ARG A 21 9.80 -19.43 -1.85
C ARG A 21 8.48 -18.71 -2.10
N MET A 22 8.35 -17.47 -1.60
CA MET A 22 7.12 -16.70 -1.75
C MET A 22 6.86 -16.30 -3.20
N ARG A 23 7.90 -15.89 -3.94
CA ARG A 23 7.80 -15.63 -5.37
C ARG A 23 7.28 -16.85 -6.13
N ASP A 24 7.83 -18.03 -5.84
CA ASP A 24 7.45 -19.26 -6.53
C ASP A 24 6.01 -19.66 -6.18
N SER A 25 5.57 -19.47 -4.93
CA SER A 25 4.16 -19.64 -4.53
C SER A 25 3.22 -18.67 -5.25
N LEU A 26 3.58 -17.39 -5.37
CA LEU A 26 2.77 -16.40 -6.10
C LEU A 26 2.68 -16.72 -7.59
N LYS A 27 3.79 -17.15 -8.20
CA LYS A 27 3.80 -17.62 -9.60
C LYS A 27 2.90 -18.83 -9.80
N ALA A 28 2.96 -19.81 -8.91
CA ALA A 28 2.09 -20.99 -8.98
C ALA A 28 0.61 -20.60 -8.82
N ALA A 29 0.28 -19.73 -7.87
CA ALA A 29 -1.09 -19.24 -7.67
C ALA A 29 -1.61 -18.50 -8.91
N ALA A 30 -0.78 -17.65 -9.53
CA ALA A 30 -1.12 -16.96 -10.77
C ALA A 30 -1.37 -17.92 -11.94
N ALA A 31 -0.54 -18.96 -12.08
CA ALA A 31 -0.75 -20.00 -13.08
C ALA A 31 -2.06 -20.78 -12.85
N VAL A 32 -2.39 -21.11 -11.60
CA VAL A 32 -3.64 -21.81 -11.24
C VAL A 32 -4.87 -20.94 -11.51
N MET A 33 -4.78 -19.64 -11.23
CA MET A 33 -5.89 -18.70 -11.46
C MET A 33 -6.00 -18.22 -12.91
N GLY A 34 -5.02 -18.54 -13.77
CA GLY A 34 -4.98 -18.08 -15.16
C GLY A 34 -4.88 -16.55 -15.30
N ARG A 35 -4.29 -15.88 -14.32
CA ARG A 35 -4.18 -14.40 -14.27
C ARG A 35 -2.73 -13.92 -14.24
N PRO A 36 -2.45 -12.68 -14.66
CA PRO A 36 -1.13 -12.10 -14.52
C PRO A 36 -0.66 -12.06 -13.07
N LEU A 37 0.64 -12.31 -12.86
CA LEU A 37 1.26 -12.28 -11.52
C LEU A 37 0.97 -10.97 -10.77
N TYR A 38 0.99 -9.83 -11.49
CA TYR A 38 0.70 -8.50 -10.96
C TYR A 38 -0.67 -8.41 -10.27
N GLU A 39 -1.72 -8.90 -10.92
CA GLU A 39 -3.09 -8.85 -10.39
C GLU A 39 -3.19 -9.68 -9.12
N VAL A 40 -2.61 -10.87 -9.14
CA VAL A 40 -2.59 -11.78 -7.99
C VAL A 40 -1.82 -11.19 -6.82
N THR A 41 -0.68 -10.55 -7.08
CA THR A 41 0.08 -9.88 -6.03
C THR A 41 -0.67 -8.69 -5.45
N ASN A 42 -1.33 -7.89 -6.28
CA ASN A 42 -2.13 -6.76 -5.81
C ASN A 42 -3.29 -7.22 -4.96
N GLU A 43 -4.00 -8.26 -5.39
CA GLU A 43 -5.10 -8.83 -4.63
C GLU A 43 -4.61 -9.32 -3.26
N ALA A 44 -3.51 -10.08 -3.22
CA ALA A 44 -2.93 -10.57 -1.98
C ALA A 44 -2.51 -9.43 -1.03
N ILE A 45 -1.91 -8.35 -1.57
CA ILE A 45 -1.53 -7.16 -0.80
C ILE A 45 -2.78 -6.46 -0.25
N ASN A 46 -3.81 -6.27 -1.06
CA ASN A 46 -5.04 -5.62 -0.65
C ASN A 46 -5.77 -6.40 0.45
N HIS A 47 -5.86 -7.73 0.33
CA HIS A 47 -6.41 -8.59 1.39
C HIS A 47 -5.59 -8.50 2.67
N TYR A 48 -4.26 -8.53 2.55
CA TYR A 48 -3.38 -8.39 3.71
C TYR A 48 -3.62 -7.04 4.41
N LEU A 49 -3.55 -5.93 3.68
CA LEU A 49 -3.73 -4.58 4.23
C LEU A 49 -5.13 -4.32 4.76
N GLY A 50 -6.18 -4.88 4.13
CA GLY A 50 -7.54 -4.78 4.62
C GLY A 50 -7.77 -5.52 5.94
N ASN A 51 -7.06 -6.65 6.13
CA ASN A 51 -7.11 -7.42 7.38
C ASN A 51 -6.15 -6.90 8.45
N LEU A 52 -5.07 -6.23 8.01
CA LEU A 52 -4.13 -5.60 8.90
C LEU A 52 -4.79 -4.35 9.48
N LYS A 53 -5.26 -4.45 10.73
CA LYS A 53 -5.76 -3.32 11.52
C LYS A 53 -4.61 -2.37 11.89
N LEU A 54 -3.86 -1.88 10.90
CA LEU A 54 -2.99 -0.73 11.10
C LEU A 54 -3.91 0.44 11.41
N GLY A 55 -3.88 0.89 12.67
CA GLY A 55 -4.43 2.20 13.00
C GLY A 55 -3.80 3.20 12.03
N ASP A 56 -4.63 3.99 11.35
CA ASP A 56 -4.17 4.87 10.28
C ASP A 56 -3.01 5.74 10.80
N PRO A 57 -1.77 5.56 10.30
CA PRO A 57 -0.62 6.29 10.80
C PRO A 57 -0.78 7.80 10.56
N LEU A 58 -1.58 8.20 9.57
CA LEU A 58 -1.93 9.59 9.32
C LEU A 58 -2.94 10.12 10.33
N VAL A 59 -3.79 9.26 10.90
CA VAL A 59 -4.67 9.64 12.03
C VAL A 59 -3.85 9.90 13.28
N ALA A 60 -2.80 9.10 13.56
CA ALA A 60 -1.91 9.34 14.68
C ALA A 60 -1.18 10.71 14.56
N ILE A 61 -0.69 11.03 13.36
CA ILE A 61 -0.05 12.32 13.07
C ILE A 61 -1.05 13.48 13.16
N ARG A 62 -2.27 13.32 12.61
CA ARG A 62 -3.32 14.35 12.67
C ARG A 62 -3.75 14.66 14.10
N ARG A 63 -3.84 13.64 14.96
CA ARG A 63 -4.16 13.82 16.39
C ARG A 63 -3.05 14.54 17.15
N GLY A 64 -1.77 14.30 16.81
CA GLY A 64 -0.63 15.00 17.42
C GLY A 64 -0.50 16.48 17.03
N GLY A 65 -1.07 16.91 15.90
CA GLY A 65 -0.99 18.29 15.43
C GLY A 65 -2.02 19.26 16.04
N THR A 66 -3.08 18.77 16.69
CA THR A 66 -4.17 19.62 17.20
C THR A 66 -3.88 20.26 18.56
N THR A 67 -2.88 19.78 19.31
CA THR A 67 -2.66 20.20 20.71
C THR A 67 -1.81 21.48 20.86
N ARG A 68 -1.30 22.10 19.78
CA ARG A 68 -0.31 23.19 19.87
C ARG A 68 -0.79 24.58 19.44
N THR A 69 -2.09 24.80 19.26
CA THR A 69 -2.63 26.13 18.97
C THR A 69 -3.86 26.44 19.82
N ARG A 70 -3.65 26.68 21.12
CA ARG A 70 -4.54 27.55 21.90
C ARG A 70 -3.76 28.18 23.05
N ASN A 71 -3.88 29.50 23.12
CA ASN A 71 -3.32 30.44 24.09
C ASN A 71 -1.90 30.94 23.84
N VAL A 72 -1.80 31.83 22.85
CA VAL A 72 -0.90 32.99 22.94
C VAL A 72 -1.78 34.24 23.07
N SER A 73 -1.44 35.05 24.08
CA SER A 73 -1.73 36.47 24.28
C SER A 73 -2.98 36.93 25.04
N ARG A 74 -2.64 37.55 26.19
CA ARG A 74 -3.23 38.68 26.93
C ARG A 74 -4.48 38.45 27.77
#